data_AF-A0A955NGP3-F1
#
_entry.id   AF-A0A955NGP3-F1
#
_cell.length_a   1.000
_cell.length_b   1.000
_cell.length_c   1.000
_cell.angle_alpha   90.00
_cell.angle_beta   90.00
_cell.angle_gamma   90.00
#
_symmetry.space_group_name_H-M   'P 1'
#
loop_
_entity.id
_entity.type
_entity.pdbx_description
1 polymer ?
#
loop_
_entity_poly.entity_id
_entity_poly.type
_entity_poly.pdbx_seq_one_letter_code
_entity_poly.pdbx_strand_id
1 'polypeptide(L)'
;STSLASLKKKGLVDEDDNHFLRLPPKGHTIALQIRKNHMILETFFKDVLGVEEEQALIDACKMEHLLSPETGIRLLALVKTILTNEDLKKQAIEGIPCDLCKSPVNCPVCSEEDPCPLHLTEEDLKLRPI
;
A
#
# COMPACT_ATOMS: atom_id res chain seq x y z
N SER A 1 5.35 -18.07 1.13
CA SER A 1 5.04 -18.71 2.43
C SER A 1 6.18 -18.51 3.42
N THR A 2 5.95 -17.81 4.53
CA THR A 2 6.90 -17.59 5.63
C THR A 2 6.63 -18.62 6.73
N SER A 3 7.42 -19.69 6.79
CA SER A 3 7.29 -20.70 7.85
C SER A 3 7.97 -20.25 9.14
N LEU A 4 7.46 -20.71 10.28
CA LEU A 4 8.07 -20.45 11.59
C LEU A 4 9.55 -20.89 11.64
N ALA A 5 9.87 -22.03 11.02
CA ALA A 5 11.25 -22.53 10.90
C ALA A 5 12.15 -21.53 10.13
N SER A 6 11.65 -20.90 9.07
CA SER A 6 12.38 -19.88 8.31
C SER A 6 12.61 -18.61 9.13
N LEU A 7 11.61 -18.19 9.92
CA LEU A 7 11.71 -17.03 10.81
C LEU A 7 12.72 -17.25 11.93
N LYS A 8 12.72 -18.45 12.55
CA LYS A 8 13.74 -18.86 13.54
C LYS A 8 15.14 -18.86 12.92
N LYS A 9 15.32 -19.47 11.75
CA LYS A 9 16.61 -19.50 11.03
C LYS A 9 17.14 -18.09 10.72
N LYS A 10 16.26 -17.11 10.48
CA LYS A 10 16.63 -15.71 10.23
C LYS A 10 16.87 -14.88 11.51
N GLY A 11 16.65 -15.47 12.69
CA GLY A 11 16.74 -14.80 13.99
C GLY A 11 15.65 -13.74 14.19
N LEU A 12 14.48 -13.94 13.58
CA LEU A 12 13.33 -13.03 13.66
C LEU A 12 12.31 -13.46 14.71
N VAL A 13 12.31 -14.74 15.07
CA VAL A 13 11.49 -15.32 16.13
C VAL A 13 12.40 -16.27 16.91
N ASP A 14 12.22 -16.32 18.22
CA ASP A 14 12.91 -17.24 19.12
C ASP A 14 11.90 -17.97 20.03
N GLU A 15 12.34 -18.98 20.76
CA GLU A 15 11.57 -19.65 21.80
C GLU A 15 12.26 -19.50 23.16
N ASP A 16 11.49 -19.28 24.22
CA ASP A 16 12.03 -19.32 25.57
C ASP A 16 12.08 -20.73 26.17
N ASP A 17 12.58 -20.84 27.41
CA ASP A 17 12.70 -22.10 28.15
C ASP A 17 11.35 -22.82 28.36
N ASN A 18 10.22 -22.12 28.20
CA ASN A 18 8.86 -22.66 28.27
C ASN A 18 8.24 -22.88 26.89
N HIS A 19 9.04 -22.81 25.81
CA HIS A 19 8.62 -22.92 24.42
C HIS A 19 7.64 -21.84 23.94
N PHE A 20 7.57 -20.67 24.59
CA PHE A 20 6.80 -19.55 24.07
C PHE A 20 7.59 -18.79 23.00
N LEU A 21 6.91 -18.45 21.90
CA LEU A 21 7.47 -17.62 20.85
C LEU A 21 7.74 -16.20 21.37
N ARG A 22 8.95 -15.70 21.12
CA ARG A 22 9.35 -14.34 21.43
C ARG A 22 9.90 -13.64 20.20
N LEU A 23 9.74 -12.32 20.17
CA LEU A 23 10.36 -11.47 19.16
C LEU A 23 11.68 -10.92 19.70
N PRO A 24 12.84 -11.44 19.26
CA PRO A 24 14.12 -10.83 19.57
C PRO A 24 14.18 -9.40 18.97
N PRO A 25 15.13 -8.54 19.40
CA PRO A 25 15.19 -7.14 18.95
C PRO A 25 15.13 -6.94 17.43
N LYS A 26 15.77 -7.84 16.68
CA LYS A 26 15.73 -7.87 15.21
C LYS A 26 14.32 -8.15 14.68
N GLY A 27 13.66 -9.18 15.21
CA GLY A 27 12.28 -9.52 14.89
C GLY A 27 11.30 -8.39 15.24
N HIS A 28 11.47 -7.81 16.41
CA HIS A 28 10.66 -6.68 16.89
C HIS A 28 10.78 -5.46 15.96
N THR A 29 12.00 -5.13 15.51
CA THR A 29 12.24 -4.01 14.58
C THR A 29 11.50 -4.21 13.26
N ILE A 30 11.55 -5.42 12.69
CA ILE A 30 10.84 -5.74 11.44
C ILE A 30 9.33 -5.74 11.65
N ALA A 31 8.83 -6.33 12.74
CA ALA A 31 7.41 -6.35 13.06
C ALA A 31 6.85 -4.93 13.22
N LEU A 32 7.58 -4.04 13.89
CA LEU A 32 7.21 -2.63 13.99
C LEU A 32 7.20 -1.93 12.64
N GLN A 33 8.15 -2.23 11.74
CA GLN A 33 8.16 -1.64 10.41
C GLN A 33 6.95 -2.08 9.59
N ILE A 34 6.63 -3.38 9.60
CA ILE A 34 5.44 -3.93 8.92
C ILE A 34 4.18 -3.28 9.47
N ARG A 35 4.04 -3.18 10.79
CA ARG A 35 2.90 -2.50 11.42
C ARG A 35 2.80 -1.03 11.00
N LYS A 36 3.92 -0.31 10.89
CA LYS A 36 3.92 1.07 10.40
C LYS A 36 3.47 1.16 8.95
N ASN A 37 3.97 0.27 8.09
CA ASN A 37 3.56 0.20 6.69
C ASN A 37 2.05 -0.06 6.58
N HIS A 38 1.51 -0.99 7.38
CA HIS A 38 0.06 -1.25 7.45
C HIS A 38 -0.73 0.03 7.71
N MET A 39 -0.40 0.73 8.80
CA MET A 39 -1.11 1.97 9.17
C MET A 39 -0.98 3.04 8.09
N ILE A 40 0.20 3.19 7.48
CA ILE A 40 0.41 4.16 6.40
C ILE A 40 -0.46 3.82 5.18
N LEU A 41 -0.50 2.54 4.79
CA LEU A 41 -1.26 2.06 3.65
C LEU A 41 -2.76 2.15 3.89
N GLU A 42 -3.24 1.75 5.07
CA GLU A 42 -4.65 1.84 5.46
C GLU A 42 -5.13 3.30 5.41
N THR A 43 -4.39 4.22 6.02
CA THR A 43 -4.68 5.67 5.95
C THR A 43 -4.61 6.19 4.52
N PHE A 44 -3.64 5.74 3.72
CA PHE A 44 -3.54 6.15 2.31
C PHE A 44 -4.76 5.69 1.50
N PHE A 45 -5.14 4.42 1.57
CA PHE A 45 -6.27 3.89 0.82
C PHE A 45 -7.59 4.54 1.27
N LYS A 46 -7.82 4.62 2.59
CA LYS A 46 -9.07 5.16 3.14
C LYS A 46 -9.17 6.68 3.03
N ASP A 47 -8.19 7.39 3.58
CA ASP A 47 -8.31 8.84 3.82
C ASP A 47 -7.76 9.69 2.67
N VAL A 48 -6.90 9.13 1.81
CA VAL A 48 -6.35 9.82 0.63
C VAL A 48 -7.06 9.39 -0.65
N LEU A 49 -7.23 8.08 -0.87
CA LEU A 49 -7.87 7.56 -2.09
C LEU A 49 -9.38 7.37 -1.98
N GLY A 50 -9.96 7.46 -0.77
CA GLY A 50 -11.41 7.30 -0.57
C GLY A 50 -11.92 5.88 -0.76
N VAL A 51 -11.04 4.87 -0.65
CA VAL A 51 -11.42 3.45 -0.73
C VAL A 51 -12.23 3.08 0.52
N GLU A 52 -13.28 2.27 0.33
CA GLU A 52 -14.09 1.74 1.43
C GLU A 52 -13.23 1.07 2.52
N GLU A 53 -13.59 1.29 3.78
CA GLU A 53 -12.75 0.93 4.94
C GLU A 53 -12.35 -0.56 4.95
N GLU A 54 -13.30 -1.45 4.64
CA GLU A 54 -13.03 -2.90 4.58
C GLU A 54 -11.99 -3.24 3.50
N GLN A 55 -12.12 -2.63 2.32
CA GLN A 55 -11.20 -2.88 1.21
C GLN A 55 -9.82 -2.24 1.48
N ALA A 56 -9.78 -1.05 2.07
CA ALA A 56 -8.54 -0.38 2.49
C ALA A 56 -7.73 -1.24 3.48
N LEU A 57 -8.41 -1.85 4.45
CA LEU A 57 -7.80 -2.77 5.42
C LEU A 57 -7.24 -4.02 4.72
N ILE A 58 -8.03 -4.61 3.81
CA ILE A 58 -7.64 -5.81 3.05
C ILE A 58 -6.38 -5.51 2.22
N ASP A 59 -6.32 -4.39 1.52
CA ASP A 59 -5.20 -4.06 0.65
C ASP A 59 -3.96 -3.64 1.44
N ALA A 60 -4.12 -2.94 2.56
CA ALA A 60 -3.05 -2.67 3.51
C ALA A 60 -2.42 -3.97 4.03
N CYS A 61 -3.24 -4.94 4.45
CA CYS A 61 -2.77 -6.27 4.89
C CYS A 61 -1.97 -7.02 3.81
N LYS A 62 -2.37 -6.90 2.53
CA LYS A 62 -1.66 -7.57 1.43
C LYS A 62 -0.31 -6.92 1.14
N MET A 63 -0.20 -5.60 1.31
CA MET A 63 0.95 -4.82 0.82
C MET A 63 1.97 -4.46 1.91
N GLU A 64 1.59 -4.47 3.20
CA GLU A 64 2.42 -3.99 4.31
C GLU A 64 3.83 -4.57 4.38
N HIS A 65 3.98 -5.84 4.01
CA HIS A 65 5.24 -6.58 4.08
C HIS A 65 6.08 -6.48 2.79
N LEU A 66 5.54 -5.86 1.75
CA LEU A 66 6.21 -5.62 0.47
C LEU A 66 6.85 -4.22 0.43
N LEU A 67 6.42 -3.31 1.31
CA LEU A 67 6.87 -1.93 1.32
C LEU A 67 8.28 -1.81 1.91
N SER A 68 9.20 -1.25 1.11
CA SER A 68 10.55 -0.93 1.58
C SER A 68 10.52 0.20 2.62
N PRO A 69 11.53 0.30 3.52
CA PRO A 69 11.62 1.42 4.45
C PRO A 69 11.64 2.79 3.77
N GLU A 70 12.33 2.91 2.62
CA GLU A 70 12.38 4.16 1.85
C GLU A 70 11.00 4.55 1.32
N THR A 71 10.29 3.58 0.72
CA THR A 71 8.94 3.81 0.19
C THR A 71 7.98 4.18 1.31
N GLY A 72 8.02 3.48 2.45
CA GLY A 72 7.18 3.80 3.60
C GLY A 72 7.39 5.22 4.14
N ILE A 73 8.64 5.69 4.21
CA ILE A 73 8.96 7.07 4.64
C ILE A 73 8.40 8.09 3.66
N ARG A 74 8.63 7.91 2.35
CA ARG A 74 8.13 8.84 1.31
C ARG A 74 6.61 8.82 1.23
N LEU A 75 5.98 7.66 1.38
CA LEU A 75 4.54 7.52 1.39
C LEU A 75 3.92 8.21 2.59
N LEU A 76 4.49 8.05 3.79
CA LEU A 76 4.03 8.79 4.98
C LEU A 76 4.15 10.31 4.78
N ALA A 77 5.25 10.79 4.20
CA ALA A 77 5.42 12.21 3.91
C ALA A 77 4.34 12.71 2.92
N LEU A 78 4.04 11.93 1.87
CA LEU A 78 2.97 12.24 0.92
C LEU A 78 1.60 12.27 1.60
N VAL A 79 1.24 11.21 2.35
CA VAL A 79 -0.02 11.10 3.10
C VAL A 79 -0.20 12.31 4.01
N LYS A 80 0.84 12.66 4.80
CA LYS A 80 0.78 13.84 5.67
C LYS A 80 0.60 15.14 4.88
N THR A 81 1.27 15.29 3.74
CA THR A 81 1.16 16.48 2.91
C THR A 81 -0.26 16.66 2.39
N ILE A 82 -0.87 15.58 1.89
CA ILE A 82 -2.24 15.61 1.38
C ILE A 82 -3.23 15.86 2.51
N LEU A 83 -3.14 15.11 3.62
CA LEU A 83 -4.10 15.22 4.73
C LEU A 83 -4.03 16.53 5.51
N THR A 84 -2.96 17.32 5.33
CA THR A 84 -2.82 18.65 5.97
C THR A 84 -3.15 19.81 5.04
N ASN A 85 -3.56 19.51 3.80
CA ASN A 85 -3.95 20.51 2.81
C ASN A 85 -5.33 20.13 2.23
N GLU A 86 -6.36 20.89 2.58
CA GLU A 86 -7.74 20.60 2.18
C GLU A 86 -7.94 20.59 0.66
N ASP A 87 -7.24 21.46 -0.09
CA ASP A 87 -7.32 21.49 -1.56
C ASP A 87 -6.73 20.21 -2.17
N LEU A 88 -5.55 19.78 -1.70
CA LEU A 88 -4.93 18.54 -2.15
C LEU A 88 -5.75 17.31 -1.76
N LYS A 89 -6.31 17.30 -0.54
CA LYS A 89 -7.19 16.22 -0.08
C LYS A 89 -8.43 16.10 -0.96
N LYS A 90 -9.06 17.23 -1.26
CA LYS A 90 -10.21 17.28 -2.17
C LYS A 90 -9.86 16.74 -3.56
N GLN A 91 -8.74 17.20 -4.13
CA GLN A 91 -8.26 16.73 -5.43
C GLN A 91 -7.91 15.23 -5.44
N ALA A 92 -7.38 14.70 -4.34
CA ALA A 92 -7.04 13.28 -4.23
C ALA A 92 -8.29 12.39 -4.25
N ILE A 93 -9.37 12.82 -3.60
CA ILE A 93 -10.64 12.06 -3.51
C ILE A 93 -11.46 12.20 -4.79
N GLU A 94 -11.62 13.43 -5.30
CA GLU A 94 -12.44 13.69 -6.49
C GLU A 94 -11.78 13.14 -7.77
N GLY A 95 -10.47 12.88 -7.71
CA GLY A 95 -9.66 12.51 -8.86
C GLY A 95 -9.41 13.70 -9.78
N ILE A 96 -8.33 13.61 -10.55
CA ILE A 96 -8.05 14.59 -11.60
C ILE A 96 -8.54 13.99 -12.92
N PRO A 97 -9.46 14.67 -13.65
CA PRO A 97 -9.85 14.26 -14.99
C PRO A 97 -8.61 14.11 -15.87
N CYS A 98 -8.51 13.00 -16.61
CA CYS A 98 -7.37 12.78 -17.48
C CYS A 98 -7.52 13.56 -18.79
N ASP A 99 -7.13 14.83 -18.80
CA ASP A 99 -7.09 15.66 -20.01
C ASP A 99 -6.03 15.19 -21.02
N LEU A 100 -5.10 14.33 -20.57
CA LEU A 100 -3.93 13.87 -21.32
C LEU A 100 -4.24 12.73 -22.30
N CYS A 101 -5.39 12.07 -22.21
CA CYS A 101 -5.69 10.89 -23.02
C CYS A 101 -5.92 11.15 -24.51
N LYS A 102 -5.86 12.40 -24.97
CA LYS A 102 -5.82 12.72 -26.41
C LYS A 102 -4.41 12.63 -27.01
N SER A 103 -3.40 12.36 -26.20
CA SER A 103 -2.03 12.11 -26.66
C SER A 103 -1.37 11.02 -25.82
N PRO A 104 -1.03 9.85 -26.41
CA PRO A 104 -0.29 8.80 -25.70
C PRO A 104 1.11 9.24 -25.23
N VAL A 105 1.59 10.42 -25.65
CA VAL A 105 2.94 10.90 -25.37
C VAL A 105 3.12 11.43 -23.94
N ASN A 106 2.05 11.87 -23.26
CA ASN A 106 2.15 12.55 -21.96
C ASN A 106 1.55 11.79 -20.77
N CYS A 107 0.98 10.61 -20.98
CA CYS A 107 0.46 9.78 -19.90
C CYS A 107 1.54 8.76 -19.48
N PRO A 108 1.99 8.73 -18.22
CA PRO A 108 3.04 7.81 -17.78
C PRO A 108 2.60 6.34 -17.68
N VAL A 109 1.31 6.05 -17.88
CA VAL A 109 0.69 4.73 -17.66
C VAL A 109 -0.01 4.19 -18.91
N CYS A 110 -0.44 5.05 -19.81
CA CYS A 110 -1.21 4.68 -21.00
C CYS A 110 -0.26 4.22 -22.12
N SER A 111 -0.67 3.22 -22.91
CA SER A 111 -0.03 2.89 -24.19
C SER A 111 -1.09 2.78 -25.29
N GLU A 112 -0.66 2.60 -26.54
CA GLU A 112 -1.60 2.35 -27.66
C GLU A 112 -2.37 1.02 -27.50
N GLU A 113 -1.84 0.07 -26.72
CA GLU A 113 -2.38 -1.28 -26.55
C GLU A 113 -3.17 -1.47 -25.25
N ASP A 114 -3.02 -0.59 -24.26
CA ASP A 114 -3.70 -0.68 -22.96
C ASP A 114 -4.39 0.64 -22.59
N PRO A 115 -5.73 0.68 -22.57
CA PRO A 115 -6.48 1.89 -22.21
C PRO A 115 -6.23 2.30 -20.76
N CYS A 116 -6.27 3.62 -20.52
CA CYS A 116 -6.06 4.20 -19.20
C CYS A 116 -7.03 3.62 -18.16
N PRO A 117 -6.55 3.18 -16.97
CA PRO A 117 -7.42 2.72 -15.88
C PRO A 117 -8.51 3.71 -15.45
N LEU A 118 -8.30 5.01 -15.64
CA LEU A 118 -9.29 6.05 -15.34
C LEU A 118 -10.46 6.09 -16.35
N HIS A 119 -10.35 5.36 -17.46
CA HIS A 119 -11.41 5.24 -18.47
C HIS A 119 -12.08 3.87 -18.46
N LEU A 120 -11.57 2.94 -17.64
CA LEU A 120 -12.18 1.63 -17.51
C LEU A 120 -13.50 1.74 -16.76
N THR A 121 -14.52 1.11 -17.30
CA THR A 121 -15.79 0.92 -16.61
C THR A 121 -15.65 -0.14 -15.51
N GLU A 122 -16.63 -0.25 -14.63
CA GLU A 122 -16.69 -1.36 -13.66
C GLU A 122 -16.72 -2.73 -14.35
N GLU A 123 -17.29 -2.83 -15.55
CA GLU A 123 -17.32 -4.08 -16.32
C GLU A 123 -15.92 -4.43 -16.86
N ASP A 124 -15.17 -3.43 -17.33
CA ASP A 124 -13.78 -3.62 -17.76
C ASP A 124 -12.86 -4.09 -16.62
N LEU A 125 -13.06 -3.54 -15.42
CA LEU A 125 -12.29 -3.93 -14.23
C LEU A 125 -12.57 -5.38 -13.80
N LYS A 126 -13.80 -5.86 -13.95
CA LYS A 126 -14.17 -7.26 -13.67
C LYS A 126 -13.53 -8.26 -14.64
N LEU A 127 -13.19 -7.83 -15.86
CA LEU A 127 -12.56 -8.67 -16.88
C LEU A 127 -11.03 -8.79 -16.72
N ARG A 128 -10.41 -8.00 -15.81
CA ARG A 128 -8.99 -8.03 -15.50
C ARG A 128 -8.74 -8.65 -14.12
N PRO A 129 -8.71 -9.99 -13.99
CA PRO A 129 -8.42 -10.62 -12.70
C PRO A 129 -6.96 -10.34 -12.27
N ILE A 130 -6.79 -9.91 -11.02
CA ILE A 130 -5.50 -9.73 -10.32
C ILE A 130 -5.02 -11.08 -9.79
#